data_AF-A0A8H5XVI7-F1
#
_entry.id   AF-A0A8H5XVI7-F1
#
_cell.length_a   1.000
_cell.length_b   1.000
_cell.length_c   1.000
_cell.angle_alpha   90.00
_cell.angle_beta   90.00
_cell.angle_gamma   90.00
#
_symmetry.space_group_name_H-M   'P 1'
#
loop_
_entity.id
_entity.type
_entity.pdbx_description
1 polymer ?
#
loop_
_entity_poly.entity_id
_entity_poly.type
_entity_poly.pdbx_seq_one_letter_code
_entity_poly.pdbx_strand_id
1 'polypeptide(L)'
;MSNRVSKQTARKDREINTLALSVEFLNEEADMPCTRCFRSGKKCLMSADSGRCSECIRAKKSCDGTRVASSLMNLMKQEKKLEGDEDQASEDLLKLHEEMAALQTRLSEAAGRLSRIRKIRSRVREKRSEATRRGLQEVEQQDNLLSMLDAHENALVEDLQVGHIPNDVDWSALGLGDDFLNASPLFDSGGTSSGAVEH
;
A
#
# COMPACT_ATOMS: atom_id res chain seq x y z
N MET A 1 1.75 -70.06 32.33
CA MET A 1 0.51 -69.40 31.87
C MET A 1 0.40 -69.23 30.34
N SER A 2 1.49 -69.44 29.58
CA SER A 2 1.50 -69.25 28.12
C SER A 2 0.65 -70.23 27.30
N ASN A 3 0.50 -71.49 27.76
CA ASN A 3 -0.24 -72.51 27.01
C ASN A 3 -1.77 -72.27 26.92
N ARG A 4 -2.35 -71.53 27.86
CA ARG A 4 -3.79 -71.22 27.85
C ARG A 4 -4.11 -70.17 26.80
N VAL A 5 -3.26 -69.15 26.68
CA VAL A 5 -3.37 -68.09 25.68
C VAL A 5 -3.23 -68.67 24.26
N SER A 6 -2.25 -69.54 24.03
CA SER A 6 -2.04 -70.19 22.72
C SER A 6 -3.19 -71.11 22.29
N LYS A 7 -3.83 -71.82 23.23
CA LYS A 7 -5.03 -72.63 22.93
C LYS A 7 -6.23 -71.75 22.57
N GLN A 8 -6.36 -70.60 23.24
CA GLN A 8 -7.47 -69.68 23.03
C GLN A 8 -7.35 -68.95 21.68
N THR A 9 -6.14 -68.57 21.26
CA THR A 9 -5.88 -68.00 19.93
C THR A 9 -6.15 -69.02 18.83
N ALA A 10 -5.68 -70.26 18.98
CA ALA A 10 -5.92 -71.32 17.99
C ALA A 10 -7.40 -71.64 17.80
N ARG A 11 -8.19 -71.63 18.88
CA ARG A 11 -9.66 -71.80 18.80
C ARG A 11 -10.31 -70.64 18.05
N LYS A 12 -9.94 -69.41 18.38
CA LYS A 12 -10.45 -68.20 17.72
C LYS A 12 -10.09 -68.16 16.24
N ASP A 13 -8.90 -68.62 15.87
CA ASP A 13 -8.46 -68.69 14.47
C ASP A 13 -9.24 -69.75 13.68
N ARG A 14 -9.56 -70.89 14.30
CA ARG A 14 -10.45 -71.89 13.71
C ARG A 14 -11.85 -71.34 13.46
N GLU A 15 -12.44 -70.68 14.45
CA GLU A 15 -13.79 -70.08 14.31
C GLU A 15 -13.82 -69.02 13.19
N ILE A 16 -12.78 -68.20 13.07
CA ILE A 16 -12.66 -67.18 12.01
C ILE A 16 -12.52 -67.82 10.62
N ASN A 17 -11.72 -68.89 10.51
CA ASN A 17 -11.58 -69.62 9.25
C ASN A 17 -12.87 -70.34 8.86
N THR A 18 -13.58 -70.95 9.81
CA THR A 18 -14.89 -71.56 9.56
C THR A 18 -15.88 -70.52 9.04
N LEU A 19 -15.93 -69.34 9.66
CA LEU A 19 -16.80 -68.26 9.21
C LEU A 19 -16.45 -67.77 7.79
N ALA A 20 -15.15 -67.62 7.49
CA ALA A 20 -14.71 -67.21 6.15
C ALA A 20 -15.07 -68.26 5.08
N LEU A 21 -14.93 -69.55 5.40
CA LEU A 21 -15.31 -70.65 4.49
C LEU A 21 -16.82 -70.68 4.24
N SER A 22 -17.64 -70.41 5.24
CA SER A 22 -19.10 -70.31 5.06
C SER A 22 -19.49 -69.16 4.12
N VAL A 23 -18.79 -68.02 4.19
CA VAL A 23 -19.01 -66.89 3.28
C VAL A 23 -18.55 -67.25 1.85
N GLU A 24 -17.42 -67.93 1.71
CA GLU A 24 -16.94 -68.41 0.40
C GLU A 24 -17.86 -69.45 -0.22
N PHE A 25 -18.50 -70.29 0.58
CA PHE A 25 -19.43 -71.32 0.10
C PHE A 25 -20.66 -70.73 -0.60
N LEU A 26 -21.18 -69.60 -0.11
CA LEU A 26 -22.30 -68.89 -0.73
C LEU A 26 -21.88 -68.17 -2.04
N ASN A 27 -20.58 -67.87 -2.18
CA ASN A 27 -19.89 -67.40 -3.38
C ASN A 27 -20.57 -66.25 -4.16
N GLU A 28 -21.07 -65.25 -3.46
CA GLU A 28 -21.53 -64.00 -4.09
C GLU A 28 -20.35 -63.04 -4.21
N GLU A 29 -19.84 -62.88 -5.42
CA GLU A 29 -18.82 -61.88 -5.74
C GLU A 29 -19.48 -60.48 -5.71
N ALA A 30 -18.94 -59.58 -4.90
CA ALA A 30 -19.50 -58.25 -4.76
C ALA A 30 -19.19 -57.40 -6.01
N ASP A 31 -20.22 -56.83 -6.65
CA ASP A 31 -20.10 -55.92 -7.80
C ASP A 31 -19.16 -54.73 -7.53
N MET A 32 -19.16 -54.23 -6.28
CA MET A 32 -18.16 -53.29 -5.78
C MET A 32 -17.31 -53.94 -4.68
N PRO A 33 -16.05 -54.31 -4.96
CA PRO A 33 -15.17 -54.86 -3.95
C PRO A 33 -14.85 -53.82 -2.87
N CYS A 34 -14.68 -54.27 -1.62
CA CYS A 34 -14.24 -53.40 -0.53
C CYS A 34 -12.84 -52.83 -0.82
N THR A 35 -12.50 -51.67 -0.22
CA THR A 35 -11.23 -50.95 -0.52
C THR A 35 -10.01 -51.84 -0.34
N ARG A 36 -10.02 -52.72 0.67
CA ARG A 36 -8.91 -53.64 0.91
C ARG A 36 -8.79 -54.70 -0.19
N CYS A 37 -9.88 -55.37 -0.55
CA CYS A 37 -9.86 -56.40 -1.58
C CYS A 37 -9.44 -55.80 -2.93
N PHE A 38 -9.97 -54.61 -3.26
CA PHE A 38 -9.58 -53.86 -4.45
C PHE A 38 -8.09 -53.55 -4.49
N ARG A 39 -7.54 -52.93 -3.43
CA ARG A 39 -6.09 -52.61 -3.35
C ARG A 39 -5.19 -53.83 -3.36
N SER A 40 -5.68 -54.98 -2.89
CA SER A 40 -4.91 -56.22 -2.81
C SER A 40 -5.06 -57.10 -4.06
N GLY A 41 -5.88 -56.68 -5.04
CA GLY A 41 -6.21 -57.48 -6.23
C GLY A 41 -6.90 -58.81 -5.92
N LYS A 42 -7.60 -58.90 -4.77
CA LYS A 42 -8.28 -60.13 -4.32
C LYS A 42 -9.78 -60.05 -4.60
N LYS A 43 -10.39 -61.20 -4.88
CA LYS A 43 -11.85 -61.30 -4.99
C LYS A 43 -12.53 -60.93 -3.68
N CYS A 44 -13.56 -60.09 -3.76
CA CYS A 44 -14.32 -59.67 -2.59
C CYS A 44 -15.60 -60.51 -2.50
N LEU A 45 -15.52 -61.64 -1.80
CA LEU A 45 -16.66 -62.53 -1.61
C LEU A 45 -17.42 -62.14 -0.35
N MET A 46 -18.71 -61.87 -0.51
CA MET A 46 -19.61 -61.49 0.56
C MET A 46 -20.79 -62.46 0.64
N SER A 47 -21.49 -62.41 1.75
CA SER A 47 -22.75 -63.14 1.96
C SER A 47 -23.79 -62.10 2.38
N ALA A 48 -25.04 -62.27 1.94
CA ALA A 48 -26.15 -61.37 2.29
C ALA A 48 -26.26 -61.09 3.80
N ASP A 49 -25.92 -62.06 4.65
CA ASP A 49 -26.06 -61.97 6.10
C ASP A 49 -24.84 -61.34 6.80
N SER A 50 -23.75 -61.08 6.07
CA SER A 50 -22.50 -60.58 6.63
C SER A 50 -22.15 -59.21 6.06
N GLY A 51 -22.00 -58.20 6.93
CA GLY A 51 -21.41 -56.91 6.56
C GLY A 51 -19.90 -56.95 6.26
N ARG A 52 -19.27 -58.13 6.22
CA ARG A 52 -17.83 -58.31 5.98
C ARG A 52 -17.57 -59.40 4.94
N CYS A 53 -16.63 -59.14 4.03
CA CYS A 53 -16.15 -60.14 3.08
C CYS A 53 -15.23 -61.18 3.75
N SER A 54 -15.10 -62.35 3.12
CA SER A 54 -14.30 -63.48 3.60
C SER A 54 -12.85 -63.08 3.92
N GLU A 55 -12.22 -62.29 3.05
CA GLU A 55 -10.84 -61.83 3.23
C GLU A 55 -10.68 -60.83 4.39
N CYS A 56 -11.65 -59.94 4.61
CA CYS A 56 -11.65 -59.04 5.76
C CYS A 56 -11.89 -59.78 7.08
N ILE A 57 -12.72 -60.84 7.06
CA ILE A 57 -12.93 -61.74 8.19
C ILE A 57 -11.62 -62.47 8.55
N ARG A 58 -10.96 -63.09 7.57
CA ARG A 58 -9.65 -63.76 7.75
C ARG A 58 -8.58 -62.81 8.29
N ALA A 59 -8.53 -61.61 7.73
CA ALA A 59 -7.57 -60.60 8.15
C ALA A 59 -7.94 -59.88 9.46
N LYS A 60 -9.11 -60.18 10.05
CA LYS A 60 -9.64 -59.59 11.29
C LYS A 60 -9.68 -58.06 11.28
N LYS A 61 -10.06 -57.48 10.14
CA LYS A 61 -10.09 -56.02 9.93
C LYS A 61 -11.49 -55.58 9.49
N SER A 62 -11.75 -54.28 9.60
CA SER A 62 -13.02 -53.70 9.16
C SER A 62 -13.17 -53.85 7.65
N CYS A 63 -14.38 -54.23 7.22
CA CYS A 63 -14.77 -54.27 5.82
C CYS A 63 -15.66 -53.08 5.53
N ASP A 64 -15.35 -52.34 4.48
CA ASP A 64 -16.12 -51.18 4.01
C ASP A 64 -17.04 -51.52 2.82
N GLY A 65 -17.06 -52.79 2.35
CA GLY A 65 -17.83 -53.24 1.20
C GLY A 65 -19.32 -52.86 1.24
N THR A 66 -19.98 -52.98 2.39
CA THR A 66 -21.40 -52.58 2.55
C THR A 66 -21.60 -51.06 2.67
N ARG A 67 -20.55 -50.28 2.89
CA ARG A 67 -20.63 -48.83 3.18
C ARG A 67 -20.06 -47.95 2.05
N VAL A 68 -19.60 -48.55 0.95
CA VAL A 68 -18.97 -47.83 -0.18
C VAL A 68 -19.89 -46.70 -0.71
N ALA A 69 -21.18 -46.98 -0.92
CA ALA A 69 -22.14 -45.98 -1.39
C ALA A 69 -22.30 -44.78 -0.43
N SER A 70 -22.37 -45.04 0.88
CA SER A 70 -22.44 -43.97 1.89
C SER A 70 -21.16 -43.13 1.97
N SER A 71 -20.00 -43.77 1.77
CA SER A 71 -18.72 -43.08 1.70
C SER A 71 -18.63 -42.22 0.44
N LEU A 72 -19.08 -42.74 -0.71
CA LEU A 72 -19.11 -42.02 -1.97
C LEU A 72 -20.02 -40.78 -1.91
N MET A 73 -21.23 -40.91 -1.34
CA MET A 73 -22.11 -39.75 -1.14
C MET A 73 -21.48 -38.68 -0.25
N ASN A 74 -20.74 -39.06 0.79
CA ASN A 74 -20.05 -38.10 1.64
C ASN A 74 -18.91 -37.41 0.90
N LEU A 75 -18.14 -38.15 0.10
CA LEU A 75 -17.09 -37.60 -0.74
C LEU A 75 -17.65 -36.62 -1.78
N MET A 76 -18.74 -36.96 -2.47
CA MET A 76 -19.41 -36.06 -3.41
C MET A 76 -19.91 -34.77 -2.74
N LYS A 77 -20.44 -34.87 -1.50
CA LYS A 77 -20.84 -33.68 -0.73
C LYS A 77 -19.64 -32.81 -0.36
N GLN A 78 -18.51 -33.44 0.00
CA GLN A 78 -17.28 -32.73 0.32
C GLN A 78 -16.70 -32.05 -0.91
N GLU A 79 -16.65 -32.75 -2.04
CA GLU A 79 -16.21 -32.22 -3.33
C GLU A 79 -17.03 -31.01 -3.74
N LYS A 80 -18.36 -31.11 -3.75
CA LYS A 80 -19.24 -29.98 -4.04
C LYS A 80 -19.05 -28.79 -3.09
N LYS A 81 -18.76 -29.05 -1.82
CA LYS A 81 -18.45 -27.98 -0.86
C LYS A 81 -17.13 -27.30 -1.23
N LEU A 82 -16.11 -28.09 -1.54
CA LEU A 82 -14.79 -27.57 -1.93
C LEU A 82 -14.86 -26.77 -3.23
N GLU A 83 -15.66 -27.20 -4.21
CA GLU A 83 -15.92 -26.42 -5.43
C GLU A 83 -16.50 -25.04 -5.08
N GLY A 84 -17.49 -24.96 -4.20
CA GLY A 84 -18.05 -23.68 -3.76
C GLY A 84 -17.05 -22.82 -2.96
N ASP A 85 -16.24 -23.45 -2.10
CA ASP A 85 -15.18 -22.75 -1.36
C ASP A 85 -14.08 -22.24 -2.31
N GLU A 86 -13.76 -22.97 -3.39
CA GLU A 86 -12.82 -22.58 -4.45
C GLU A 86 -13.35 -21.39 -5.25
N ASP A 87 -14.61 -21.46 -5.71
CA ASP A 87 -15.27 -20.37 -6.43
C ASP A 87 -15.27 -19.09 -5.59
N GLN A 88 -15.63 -19.17 -4.31
CA GLN A 88 -15.64 -18.01 -3.41
C GLN A 88 -14.24 -17.43 -3.21
N ALA A 89 -13.23 -18.28 -3.01
CA ALA A 89 -11.84 -17.84 -2.88
C ALA A 89 -11.33 -17.19 -4.18
N SER A 90 -11.78 -17.69 -5.34
CA SER A 90 -11.43 -17.11 -6.64
C SER A 90 -12.03 -15.70 -6.82
N GLU A 91 -13.29 -15.50 -6.44
CA GLU A 91 -13.94 -14.19 -6.48
C GLU A 91 -13.28 -13.19 -5.55
N ASP A 92 -12.93 -13.61 -4.33
CA ASP A 92 -12.28 -12.74 -3.36
C ASP A 92 -10.87 -12.35 -3.81
N LEU A 93 -10.14 -13.28 -4.45
CA LEU A 93 -8.86 -12.99 -5.08
C LEU A 93 -8.99 -11.95 -6.21
N LEU A 94 -10.02 -12.07 -7.04
CA LEU A 94 -10.29 -11.09 -8.11
C LEU A 94 -10.59 -9.69 -7.54
N LYS A 95 -11.44 -9.59 -6.51
CA LYS A 95 -11.73 -8.31 -5.83
C LYS A 95 -10.45 -7.67 -5.27
N LEU A 96 -9.60 -8.46 -4.62
CA LEU A 96 -8.32 -7.98 -4.10
C LEU A 96 -7.39 -7.49 -5.22
N HIS A 97 -7.38 -8.15 -6.37
CA HIS A 97 -6.62 -7.69 -7.54
C HIS A 97 -7.12 -6.35 -8.08
N GLU A 98 -8.44 -6.14 -8.14
CA GLU A 98 -9.03 -4.87 -8.54
C GLU A 98 -8.68 -3.74 -7.56
N GLU A 99 -8.77 -4.01 -6.26
CA GLU A 99 -8.37 -3.06 -5.22
C GLU A 99 -6.88 -2.69 -5.32
N MET A 100 -6.01 -3.68 -5.55
CA MET A 100 -4.58 -3.46 -5.76
C MET A 100 -4.33 -2.56 -6.98
N ALA A 101 -5.03 -2.78 -8.10
CA ALA A 101 -4.89 -1.95 -9.30
C ALA A 101 -5.33 -0.50 -9.06
N ALA A 102 -6.43 -0.30 -8.33
CA ALA A 102 -6.91 1.02 -7.95
C ALA A 102 -5.90 1.73 -7.02
N LEU A 103 -5.35 1.03 -6.03
CA LEU A 103 -4.32 1.57 -5.14
C LEU A 103 -3.03 1.92 -5.89
N GLN A 104 -2.60 1.08 -6.83
CA GLN A 104 -1.41 1.33 -7.65
C GLN A 104 -1.59 2.59 -8.52
N THR A 105 -2.79 2.80 -9.07
CA THR A 105 -3.12 4.01 -9.83
C THR A 105 -3.01 5.26 -8.94
N ARG A 106 -3.64 5.22 -7.74
CA ARG A 106 -3.55 6.32 -6.76
C ARG A 106 -2.12 6.60 -6.31
N LEU A 107 -1.31 5.56 -6.12
CA LEU A 107 0.10 5.69 -5.78
C LEU A 107 0.87 6.42 -6.88
N SER A 108 0.67 6.02 -8.14
CA SER A 108 1.31 6.66 -9.29
C SER A 108 0.94 8.14 -9.41
N GLU A 109 -0.34 8.48 -9.23
CA GLU A 109 -0.80 9.86 -9.21
C GLU A 109 -0.16 10.69 -8.09
N ALA A 110 -0.12 10.14 -6.87
CA ALA A 110 0.49 10.81 -5.72
C ALA A 110 2.00 11.02 -5.93
N ALA A 111 2.70 10.02 -6.49
CA ALA A 111 4.11 10.11 -6.83
C ALA A 111 4.37 11.18 -7.91
N GLY A 112 3.53 11.24 -8.94
CA GLY A 112 3.57 12.27 -9.98
C GLY A 112 3.38 13.69 -9.42
N ARG A 113 2.37 13.87 -8.55
CA ARG A 113 2.13 15.14 -7.84
C ARG A 113 3.33 15.55 -6.99
N LEU A 114 3.90 14.61 -6.22
CA LEU A 114 5.08 14.88 -5.39
C LEU A 114 6.29 15.30 -6.23
N SER A 115 6.55 14.63 -7.35
CA SER A 115 7.63 14.97 -8.27
C SER A 115 7.46 16.39 -8.82
N ARG A 116 6.25 16.76 -9.24
CA ARG A 116 5.92 18.12 -9.71
C ARG A 116 6.15 19.17 -8.62
N ILE A 117 5.68 18.92 -7.40
CA ILE A 117 5.88 19.82 -6.27
C ILE A 117 7.37 20.03 -5.99
N ARG A 118 8.18 18.96 -5.99
CA ARG A 118 9.63 19.04 -5.81
C ARG A 118 10.28 19.91 -6.89
N LYS A 119 9.89 19.74 -8.16
CA LYS A 119 10.39 20.54 -9.28
C LYS A 119 10.03 22.02 -9.14
N ILE A 120 8.78 22.32 -8.78
CA ILE A 120 8.31 23.69 -8.53
C ILE A 120 9.10 24.31 -7.37
N ARG A 121 9.22 23.59 -6.25
CA ARG A 121 9.98 24.05 -5.08
C ARG A 121 11.42 24.42 -5.44
N SER A 122 12.09 23.59 -6.25
CA SER A 122 13.47 23.87 -6.71
C SER A 122 13.54 25.18 -7.50
N ARG A 123 12.63 25.36 -8.47
CA ARG A 123 12.57 26.59 -9.29
C ARG A 123 12.26 27.83 -8.46
N VAL A 124 11.35 27.72 -7.49
CA VAL A 124 11.03 28.83 -6.58
C VAL A 124 12.24 29.19 -5.73
N ARG A 125 12.98 28.20 -5.24
CA ARG A 125 14.20 28.43 -4.46
C ARG A 125 15.27 29.14 -5.29
N GLU A 126 15.47 28.72 -6.53
CA GLU A 126 16.40 29.33 -7.48
C GLU A 126 16.03 30.79 -7.79
N LYS A 127 14.76 31.05 -8.12
CA LYS A 127 14.25 32.41 -8.33
C LYS A 127 14.42 33.29 -7.09
N ARG A 128 14.16 32.75 -5.90
CA ARG A 128 14.38 33.47 -4.63
C ARG A 128 15.85 33.84 -4.46
N SER A 129 16.77 32.91 -4.68
CA SER A 129 18.21 33.21 -4.55
C SER A 129 18.67 34.25 -5.56
N GLU A 130 18.15 34.20 -6.79
CA GLU A 130 18.48 35.18 -7.82
C GLU A 130 17.95 36.58 -7.46
N ALA A 131 16.69 36.69 -7.03
CA ALA A 131 16.10 37.95 -6.59
C ALA A 131 16.86 38.54 -5.39
N THR A 132 17.25 37.69 -4.44
CA THR A 132 18.06 38.12 -3.28
C THR A 132 19.41 38.67 -3.74
N ARG A 133 20.09 37.98 -4.66
CA ARG A 133 21.38 38.43 -5.20
C ARG A 133 21.27 39.77 -5.94
N ARG A 134 20.23 39.95 -6.76
CA ARG A 134 20.00 41.21 -7.48
C ARG A 134 19.72 42.36 -6.52
N GLY A 135 18.85 42.14 -5.53
CA GLY A 135 18.54 43.15 -4.51
C GLY A 135 19.77 43.58 -3.70
N LEU A 136 20.63 42.64 -3.30
CA LEU A 136 21.89 42.97 -2.62
C LEU A 136 22.82 43.82 -3.50
N GLN A 137 22.94 43.47 -4.79
CA GLN A 137 23.75 44.23 -5.73
C GLN A 137 23.21 45.65 -5.97
N GLU A 138 21.88 45.82 -5.99
CA GLU A 138 21.24 47.15 -6.10
C GLU A 138 21.50 48.00 -4.85
N VAL A 139 21.40 47.42 -3.65
CA VAL A 139 21.71 48.11 -2.39
C VAL A 139 23.18 48.52 -2.34
N GLU A 140 24.12 47.63 -2.69
CA GLU A 140 25.54 47.95 -2.74
C GLU A 140 25.86 49.09 -3.73
N GLN A 141 25.16 49.15 -4.87
CA GLN A 141 25.30 50.25 -5.83
C GLN A 141 24.78 51.58 -5.26
N GLN A 142 23.66 51.56 -4.54
CA GLN A 142 23.11 52.73 -3.88
C GLN A 142 24.05 53.24 -2.78
N ASP A 143 24.58 52.35 -1.94
CA ASP A 143 25.53 52.70 -0.87
C ASP A 143 26.82 53.32 -1.43
N ASN A 144 27.34 52.77 -2.54
CA ASN A 144 28.50 53.34 -3.23
C ASN A 144 28.21 54.74 -3.78
N LEU A 145 27.03 54.95 -4.36
CA LEU A 145 26.63 56.24 -4.92
C LEU A 145 26.43 57.30 -3.82
N LEU A 146 25.79 56.92 -2.70
CA LEU A 146 25.69 57.78 -1.52
C LEU A 146 27.06 58.15 -0.98
N SER A 147 27.96 57.17 -0.83
CA SER A 147 29.34 57.43 -0.37
C SER A 147 30.11 58.38 -1.30
N MET A 148 29.91 58.27 -2.62
CA MET A 148 30.51 59.20 -3.59
C MET A 148 29.93 60.62 -3.48
N LEU A 149 28.62 60.75 -3.26
CA LEU A 149 27.96 62.03 -3.07
C LEU A 149 28.44 62.71 -1.78
N ASP A 150 28.49 61.96 -0.67
CA ASP A 150 29.00 62.45 0.62
C ASP A 150 30.46 62.92 0.49
N ALA A 151 31.31 62.18 -0.22
CA ALA A 151 32.70 62.58 -0.46
C ALA A 151 32.79 63.88 -1.28
N HIS A 152 31.94 64.04 -2.28
CA HIS A 152 31.88 65.26 -3.08
C HIS A 152 31.34 66.46 -2.28
N GLU A 153 30.30 66.26 -1.46
CA GLU A 153 29.78 67.29 -0.56
C GLU A 153 30.87 67.76 0.40
N ASN A 154 31.59 66.83 1.04
CA ASN A 154 32.68 67.17 1.95
C ASN A 154 33.80 67.96 1.23
N ALA A 155 34.17 67.56 0.01
CA ALA A 155 35.16 68.28 -0.79
C ALA A 155 34.71 69.72 -1.13
N LEU A 156 33.44 69.91 -1.51
CA LEU A 156 32.88 71.25 -1.74
C LEU A 156 32.88 72.11 -0.47
N VAL A 157 32.53 71.52 0.67
CA VAL A 157 32.55 72.22 1.97
C VAL A 157 33.98 72.65 2.31
N GLU A 158 34.98 71.79 2.09
CA GLU A 158 36.39 72.14 2.28
C GLU A 158 36.83 73.28 1.34
N ASP A 159 36.50 73.21 0.04
CA ASP A 159 36.83 74.26 -0.93
C ASP A 159 36.19 75.62 -0.58
N LEU A 160 34.93 75.63 -0.13
CA LEU A 160 34.23 76.84 0.31
C LEU A 160 34.86 77.46 1.56
N GLN A 161 35.30 76.62 2.52
CA GLN A 161 35.99 77.08 3.72
C GLN A 161 37.36 77.70 3.40
N VAL A 162 38.12 77.13 2.45
CA VAL A 162 39.38 77.71 1.95
C VAL A 162 39.12 79.06 1.27
N GLY A 163 37.99 79.20 0.57
CA GLY A 163 37.52 80.48 0.02
C GLY A 163 37.06 81.52 1.05
N HIS A 164 37.13 81.22 2.36
CA HIS A 164 36.62 82.03 3.46
C HIS A 164 35.12 82.38 3.35
N ILE A 165 34.33 81.52 2.70
CA ILE A 165 32.88 81.67 2.65
C ILE A 165 32.31 81.11 3.97
N PRO A 166 31.54 81.90 4.75
CA PRO A 166 30.97 81.44 6.01
C PRO A 166 30.02 80.25 5.78
N ASN A 167 30.21 79.16 6.54
CA ASN A 167 29.36 77.97 6.45
C ASN A 167 27.97 78.19 7.08
N ASP A 168 27.88 79.12 8.03
CA ASP A 168 26.62 79.51 8.68
C ASP A 168 26.03 80.72 7.96
N VAL A 169 25.29 80.47 6.88
CA VAL A 169 24.49 81.51 6.20
C VAL A 169 23.18 81.70 6.97
N ASP A 170 22.99 82.88 7.57
CA ASP A 170 21.72 83.28 8.17
C ASP A 170 20.71 83.65 7.06
N TRP A 171 19.94 82.65 6.62
CA TRP A 171 18.92 82.81 5.59
C TRP A 171 17.82 83.81 5.97
N SER A 172 17.57 83.99 7.27
CA SER A 172 16.59 84.96 7.78
C SER A 172 17.05 86.41 7.53
N ALA A 173 18.36 86.68 7.54
CA ALA A 173 18.92 88.01 7.25
C ALA A 173 18.86 88.39 5.76
N LEU A 174 18.71 87.42 4.85
CA LEU A 174 18.55 87.64 3.40
C LEU A 174 17.09 87.92 2.99
N GLY A 175 16.17 88.06 3.94
CA GLY A 175 14.75 88.30 3.69
C GLY A 175 13.97 87.05 3.27
N LEU A 176 14.61 85.88 3.30
CA LEU A 176 13.98 84.57 3.12
C LEU A 176 13.59 84.04 4.50
N GLY A 177 12.50 84.59 5.04
CA GLY A 177 11.94 84.18 6.33
C GLY A 177 11.18 82.85 6.27
N ASP A 178 10.49 82.54 7.37
CA ASP A 178 9.73 81.29 7.64
C ASP A 178 8.73 80.87 6.55
N ASP A 179 8.32 81.78 5.67
CA ASP A 179 7.39 81.51 4.57
C ASP A 179 7.96 80.56 3.51
N PHE A 180 9.29 80.51 3.33
CA PHE A 180 9.92 79.61 2.36
C PHE A 180 10.06 78.17 2.89
N LEU A 181 10.24 78.01 4.21
CA LEU A 181 10.29 76.71 4.87
C LEU A 181 8.89 76.07 5.02
N ASN A 182 7.83 76.88 4.93
CA ASN A 182 6.43 76.45 4.94
C ASN A 182 5.85 76.20 3.54
N ALA A 183 6.67 76.27 2.48
CA ALA A 183 6.30 75.85 1.14
C ALA A 183 6.08 74.33 1.13
N SER A 184 4.84 73.93 1.43
CA SER A 184 4.34 72.56 1.25
C SER A 184 4.76 72.04 -0.13
N PRO A 185 5.27 70.79 -0.26
CA PRO A 185 5.53 70.23 -1.57
C PRO A 185 4.23 70.22 -2.35
N LEU A 186 4.24 70.86 -3.52
CA LEU A 186 3.13 70.89 -4.46
C LEU A 186 3.06 69.53 -5.18
N PHE A 187 2.72 68.49 -4.42
CA PHE A 187 2.27 67.19 -4.93
C PHE A 187 0.82 66.96 -4.49
N ASP A 188 -0.05 67.89 -4.88
CA ASP A 188 -1.45 67.57 -5.09
C ASP A 188 -1.64 67.27 -6.58
N SER A 189 -1.52 66.00 -6.92
CA SER A 189 -2.14 65.44 -8.12
C SER A 189 -2.68 64.07 -7.73
N GLY A 190 -3.87 64.13 -7.15
CA GLY A 190 -4.79 63.02 -7.11
C GLY A 190 -4.96 62.40 -8.49
N GLY A 191 -4.80 61.08 -8.51
CA GLY A 191 -5.05 60.22 -9.65
C GLY A 191 -5.44 58.84 -9.17
N THR A 192 -6.50 58.76 -8.37
CA THR A 192 -7.17 57.50 -8.01
C THR A 192 -7.72 56.87 -9.28
N SER A 193 -6.98 55.91 -9.85
CA SER A 193 -7.45 55.06 -10.94
C SER A 193 -8.26 53.91 -10.35
N SER A 194 -9.58 54.02 -10.50
CA SER A 194 -10.60 53.04 -10.11
C SER A 194 -10.46 51.76 -10.92
N GLY A 195 -10.60 50.62 -10.24
CA GLY A 195 -10.80 49.33 -10.91
C GLY A 195 -12.05 49.34 -11.78
N ALA A 196 -11.90 48.80 -12.98
CA ALA A 196 -12.97 48.27 -13.81
C ALA A 196 -12.49 46.91 -14.31
N VAL A 197 -13.06 45.84 -13.74
CA VAL A 197 -13.04 44.51 -14.35
C VAL A 197 -14.42 44.32 -14.96
N GLU A 198 -14.44 44.21 -16.28
CA GLU A 198 -15.62 43.92 -17.08
C GLU A 198 -16.22 42.54 -16.75
N HIS A 199 -17.53 42.47 -16.96
CA HIS A 199 -18.33 41.25 -17.00
C HIS A 199 -17.99 40.36 -18.18
#